data_AF-A0A8J3JYZ6-F1
#
_entry.id   AF-A0A8J3JYZ6-F1
#
_cell.length_a   1.000
_cell.length_b   1.000
_cell.length_c   1.000
_cell.angle_alpha   90.00
_cell.angle_beta   90.00
_cell.angle_gamma   90.00
#
_symmetry.space_group_name_H-M   'P 1'
#
loop_
_entity.id
_entity.type
_entity.pdbx_description
1 polymer ?
#
loop_
_entity_poly.entity_id
_entity_poly.type
_entity_poly.pdbx_seq_one_letter_code
_entity_poly.pdbx_strand_id
1 'polypeptide(L)'
;MPEQTEHEPLADAFFQFRMQVPDEIVVPGVPAVRRVVRRRRNTRVSAVAALTALVLAAGGYSAARLGAAAPVEPAAPSTSPSPTVLAGPTLSPDQLRQLSVKALERLGMKPEKLRRGAVFGPVAAADASGHVLGTAEHPLPAGRYTLFAVCRGVGSLTVTWRADSGEGTMDAPCTDPSDNRNYNAAARVEVKLQAPGLITLSVAGDQLARARSGFAVMVNDPLMTIAETALARPSGDQTGGGDMFTGEKLDTNVDAKAGTYALTLTCAGTGTIKATLRMGDAGSTRTVRCSEQPSPITITITSKRDATLKVMLVRPPEASAVAVAYYMVTK
;
A
#
# COMPACT_ATOMS: atom_id res chain seq x y z
N MET A 1 9.41 -30.42 31.10
CA MET A 1 10.28 -30.45 29.90
C MET A 1 9.43 -29.95 28.74
N PRO A 2 9.74 -28.79 28.16
CA PRO A 2 9.01 -28.28 27.00
C PRO A 2 9.40 -29.10 25.76
N GLU A 3 8.41 -29.66 25.07
CA GLU A 3 8.58 -30.24 23.73
C GLU A 3 8.97 -29.11 22.77
N GLN A 4 10.27 -29.00 22.47
CA GLN A 4 10.74 -28.18 21.36
C GLN A 4 10.38 -28.91 20.06
N THR A 5 9.32 -28.48 19.41
CA THR A 5 8.90 -28.98 18.10
C THR A 5 9.96 -28.63 17.05
N GLU A 6 10.65 -29.63 16.51
CA GLU A 6 11.71 -29.56 15.49
C GLU A 6 11.28 -28.94 14.12
N HIS A 7 10.07 -28.36 14.02
CA HIS A 7 9.52 -27.78 12.79
C HIS A 7 9.76 -26.27 12.63
N GLU A 8 10.21 -25.58 13.67
CA GLU A 8 10.52 -24.15 13.63
C GLU A 8 11.70 -23.76 12.71
N PRO A 9 12.83 -24.50 12.63
CA PRO A 9 13.98 -24.07 11.84
C PRO A 9 13.73 -24.13 10.32
N LEU A 10 12.85 -25.03 9.86
CA LEU A 10 12.49 -25.12 8.44
C LEU A 10 11.57 -23.99 8.00
N ALA A 11 10.63 -23.58 8.87
CA ALA A 11 9.73 -22.45 8.59
C ALA A 11 10.52 -21.14 8.47
N ASP A 12 11.47 -20.91 9.36
CA ASP A 12 12.35 -19.75 9.32
C ASP A 12 13.32 -19.77 8.14
N ALA A 13 13.90 -20.93 7.81
CA ALA A 13 14.74 -21.08 6.62
C ALA A 13 13.96 -20.79 5.33
N PHE A 14 12.71 -21.26 5.23
CA PHE A 14 11.87 -21.00 4.07
C PHE A 14 11.43 -19.53 3.97
N PHE A 15 11.20 -18.88 5.11
CA PHE A 15 10.93 -17.45 5.17
C PHE A 15 12.15 -16.64 4.74
N GLN A 16 13.35 -16.94 5.26
CA GLN A 16 14.59 -16.28 4.86
C GLN A 16 14.90 -16.49 3.37
N PHE A 17 14.69 -17.71 2.85
CA PHE A 17 14.82 -18.00 1.43
C PHE A 17 13.88 -17.14 0.58
N ARG A 18 12.59 -17.03 0.96
CA ARG A 18 11.63 -16.15 0.27
C ARG A 18 11.97 -14.66 0.34
N MET A 19 12.71 -14.24 1.36
CA MET A 19 13.15 -12.86 1.53
C MET A 19 14.39 -12.52 0.69
N GLN A 20 15.31 -13.47 0.52
CA GLN A 20 16.63 -13.23 -0.12
C GLN A 20 16.68 -13.61 -1.60
N VAL A 21 15.93 -14.64 -2.00
CA VAL A 21 15.99 -15.21 -3.36
C VAL A 21 15.27 -14.43 -4.47
N PRO A 22 14.30 -13.51 -4.21
CA PRO A 22 13.63 -12.79 -5.31
C PRO A 22 14.58 -12.04 -6.25
N ASP A 23 15.77 -11.65 -5.78
CA ASP A 23 16.71 -10.85 -6.57
C ASP A 23 17.60 -11.67 -7.51
N GLU A 24 17.64 -13.02 -7.38
CA GLU A 24 18.52 -13.90 -8.17
C GLU A 24 17.77 -14.77 -9.20
N ILE A 25 16.45 -14.89 -9.10
CA ILE A 25 15.67 -15.68 -10.07
C ILE A 25 15.44 -14.86 -11.34
N VAL A 26 16.31 -15.03 -12.32
CA VAL A 26 16.07 -14.57 -13.69
C VAL A 26 14.91 -15.37 -14.27
N VAL A 27 13.70 -14.82 -14.19
CA VAL A 27 12.51 -15.46 -14.76
C VAL A 27 12.72 -15.59 -16.28
N PRO A 28 12.66 -16.80 -16.85
CA PRO A 28 12.78 -16.97 -18.29
C PRO A 28 11.65 -16.17 -18.94
N GLY A 29 12.02 -15.21 -19.80
CA GLY A 29 11.08 -14.22 -20.32
C GLY A 29 9.82 -14.85 -20.94
N VAL A 30 8.75 -14.06 -21.05
CA VAL A 30 7.45 -14.43 -21.66
C VAL A 30 7.53 -15.36 -22.88
N PRO A 31 8.51 -15.25 -23.81
CA PRO A 31 8.66 -16.17 -24.93
C PRO A 31 8.92 -17.63 -24.52
N ALA A 32 9.70 -17.87 -23.47
CA ALA A 32 10.05 -19.21 -22.98
C ALA A 32 8.85 -19.90 -22.33
N VAL A 33 8.08 -19.16 -21.51
CA VAL A 33 6.83 -19.65 -20.92
C VAL A 33 5.80 -19.99 -21.99
N ARG A 34 5.63 -19.12 -23.00
CA ARG A 34 4.73 -19.39 -24.14
C ARG A 34 5.13 -20.66 -24.90
N ARG A 35 6.43 -20.93 -25.06
CA ARG A 35 6.93 -22.14 -25.73
C ARG A 35 6.58 -23.41 -24.95
N VAL A 36 6.73 -23.40 -23.63
CA VAL A 36 6.38 -24.54 -22.77
C VAL A 36 4.87 -24.79 -22.75
N VAL A 37 4.04 -23.76 -22.61
CA VAL A 37 2.58 -23.89 -22.63
C VAL A 37 2.09 -24.40 -23.98
N ARG A 38 2.64 -23.88 -25.10
CA ARG A 38 2.30 -24.37 -26.44
C ARG A 38 2.68 -25.85 -26.63
N ARG A 39 3.85 -26.27 -26.12
CA ARG A 39 4.28 -27.67 -26.17
C ARG A 39 3.34 -28.58 -25.37
N ARG A 40 2.93 -28.16 -24.17
CA ARG A 40 2.01 -28.93 -23.30
C ARG A 40 0.59 -28.99 -23.84
N ARG A 41 0.11 -27.93 -24.51
CA ARG A 41 -1.19 -27.92 -25.18
C ARG A 41 -1.18 -28.84 -26.40
N ASN A 42 -0.12 -28.79 -27.21
CA ASN A 42 0.02 -29.66 -28.37
C ASN A 42 0.11 -31.15 -27.98
N THR A 43 0.81 -31.51 -26.90
CA THR A 43 0.88 -32.90 -26.44
C THR A 43 -0.45 -33.42 -25.88
N ARG A 44 -1.24 -32.57 -25.21
CA ARG A 44 -2.60 -32.93 -24.78
C ARG A 44 -3.55 -33.12 -25.97
N VAL A 45 -3.49 -32.23 -26.95
CA VAL A 45 -4.32 -32.34 -28.16
C VAL A 45 -3.95 -33.59 -28.96
N SER A 46 -2.67 -33.90 -29.10
CA SER A 46 -2.24 -35.13 -29.79
C SER A 46 -2.66 -36.40 -29.04
N ALA A 47 -2.59 -36.40 -27.71
CA ALA A 47 -3.05 -37.53 -26.89
C ALA A 47 -4.56 -37.76 -27.02
N VAL A 48 -5.36 -36.68 -26.97
CA VAL A 48 -6.82 -36.76 -27.14
C VAL A 48 -7.19 -37.22 -28.55
N ALA A 49 -6.51 -36.69 -29.58
CA ALA A 49 -6.71 -37.10 -30.97
C ALA A 49 -6.37 -38.57 -31.21
N ALA A 50 -5.26 -39.06 -30.62
CA ALA A 50 -4.90 -40.47 -30.69
C ALA A 50 -5.93 -41.36 -30.00
N LEU A 51 -6.44 -40.95 -28.83
CA LEU A 51 -7.48 -41.68 -28.09
C LEU A 51 -8.81 -41.71 -28.83
N THR A 52 -9.22 -40.59 -29.43
CA THR A 52 -10.45 -40.54 -30.24
C THR A 52 -10.34 -41.37 -31.51
N ALA A 53 -9.18 -41.36 -32.18
CA ALA A 53 -8.93 -42.25 -33.33
C ALA A 53 -8.99 -43.73 -32.94
N LEU A 54 -8.46 -44.09 -31.77
CA LEU A 54 -8.51 -45.47 -31.24
C LEU A 54 -9.94 -45.90 -30.90
N VAL A 55 -10.73 -45.00 -30.28
CA VAL A 55 -12.14 -45.24 -29.98
C VAL A 55 -12.99 -45.36 -31.26
N LEU A 56 -12.73 -44.53 -32.27
CA LEU A 56 -13.44 -44.61 -33.56
C LEU A 56 -13.07 -45.88 -34.34
N ALA A 57 -11.80 -46.31 -34.30
CA ALA A 57 -11.36 -47.55 -34.94
C ALA A 57 -11.95 -48.79 -34.24
N ALA A 58 -11.95 -48.82 -32.90
CA ALA A 58 -12.54 -49.92 -32.12
C ALA A 58 -14.08 -49.92 -32.17
N GLY A 59 -14.71 -48.74 -32.16
CA GLY A 59 -16.16 -48.56 -32.26
C GLY A 59 -16.70 -48.91 -33.64
N GLY A 60 -15.98 -48.57 -34.71
CA GLY A 60 -16.35 -48.90 -36.08
C GLY A 60 -16.35 -50.41 -36.37
N TYR A 61 -15.44 -51.16 -35.75
CA TYR A 61 -15.40 -52.63 -35.88
C TYR A 61 -16.54 -53.33 -35.12
N SER A 62 -17.05 -52.70 -34.05
CA SER A 62 -18.12 -53.26 -33.21
C SER A 62 -19.53 -52.92 -33.72
N ALA A 63 -19.71 -51.76 -34.35
CA ALA A 63 -21.00 -51.27 -34.83
C ALA A 63 -21.55 -52.03 -36.05
N ALA A 64 -20.72 -52.82 -36.76
CA ALA A 64 -21.17 -53.62 -37.90
C ALA A 64 -21.86 -54.94 -37.51
N ARG A 65 -21.92 -55.31 -36.22
CA ARG A 65 -22.48 -56.61 -35.77
C ARG A 65 -23.57 -56.57 -34.71
N LEU A 66 -23.93 -55.43 -34.16
CA LEU A 66 -24.92 -55.36 -33.07
C LEU A 66 -26.04 -54.38 -33.44
N GLY A 67 -27.26 -54.91 -33.51
CA GLY A 67 -28.49 -54.15 -33.74
C GLY A 67 -28.65 -53.00 -32.75
N ALA A 68 -29.33 -51.95 -33.21
CA ALA A 68 -29.49 -50.67 -32.53
C ALA A 68 -29.80 -50.82 -31.03
N ALA A 69 -28.82 -50.46 -30.20
CA ALA A 69 -28.99 -50.38 -28.75
C ALA A 69 -29.75 -49.10 -28.39
N ALA A 70 -30.61 -49.21 -27.39
CA ALA A 70 -31.46 -48.14 -26.85
C ALA A 70 -30.64 -46.88 -26.47
N PRO A 71 -31.27 -45.68 -26.50
CA PRO A 71 -30.60 -44.42 -26.21
C PRO A 71 -30.03 -44.42 -24.78
N VAL A 72 -28.70 -44.26 -24.69
CA VAL A 72 -27.97 -44.13 -23.42
C VAL A 72 -28.22 -42.74 -22.85
N GLU A 73 -28.76 -42.69 -21.64
CA GLU A 73 -28.99 -41.46 -20.88
C GLU A 73 -27.65 -40.75 -20.59
N PRO A 74 -27.52 -39.43 -20.82
CA PRO A 74 -26.27 -38.71 -20.59
C PRO A 74 -25.87 -38.79 -19.12
N ALA A 75 -24.65 -39.27 -18.84
CA ALA A 75 -24.11 -39.31 -17.50
C ALA A 75 -24.15 -37.91 -16.88
N ALA A 76 -24.76 -37.81 -15.69
CA ALA A 76 -24.84 -36.55 -14.93
C ALA A 76 -23.43 -35.94 -14.76
N PRO A 77 -23.29 -34.61 -14.88
CA PRO A 77 -22.00 -33.96 -14.72
C PRO A 77 -21.44 -34.28 -13.34
N SER A 78 -20.37 -35.06 -13.30
CA SER A 78 -19.64 -35.35 -12.08
C SER A 78 -19.16 -34.04 -11.46
N THR A 79 -19.59 -33.78 -10.22
CA THR A 79 -19.11 -32.65 -9.42
C THR A 79 -17.63 -32.86 -9.14
N SER A 80 -16.79 -32.40 -10.06
CA SER A 80 -15.35 -32.44 -9.92
C SER A 80 -15.00 -31.74 -8.61
N PRO A 81 -14.27 -32.39 -7.67
CA PRO A 81 -13.91 -31.76 -6.42
C PRO A 81 -13.15 -30.48 -6.73
N SER A 82 -13.66 -29.34 -6.25
CA SER A 82 -12.92 -28.09 -6.32
C SER A 82 -11.57 -28.32 -5.63
N PRO A 83 -10.46 -27.88 -6.22
CA PRO A 83 -9.15 -28.09 -5.62
C PRO A 83 -9.16 -27.51 -4.21
N THR A 84 -8.93 -28.36 -3.22
CA THR A 84 -8.73 -27.93 -1.83
C THR A 84 -7.57 -26.97 -1.85
N VAL A 85 -7.83 -25.68 -1.68
CA VAL A 85 -6.77 -24.68 -1.60
C VAL A 85 -6.04 -24.96 -0.30
N LEU A 86 -4.88 -25.63 -0.38
CA LEU A 86 -4.07 -25.93 0.78
C LEU A 86 -3.61 -24.61 1.38
N ALA A 87 -4.23 -24.25 2.50
CA ALA A 87 -3.88 -23.11 3.29
C ALA A 87 -2.43 -23.35 3.79
N GLY A 88 -1.45 -22.55 3.35
CA GLY A 88 -0.03 -22.71 3.73
C GLY A 88 0.24 -22.63 5.24
N PRO A 89 1.49 -22.64 5.71
CA PRO A 89 1.74 -22.43 7.14
C PRO A 89 1.22 -21.06 7.59
N THR A 90 0.68 -20.98 8.81
CA THR A 90 0.44 -19.69 9.47
C THR A 90 1.77 -19.01 9.76
N LEU A 91 1.86 -17.70 9.57
CA LEU A 91 3.09 -16.95 9.83
C LEU A 91 3.17 -16.53 11.31
N SER A 92 4.40 -16.36 11.80
CA SER A 92 4.62 -15.84 13.16
C SER A 92 4.20 -14.36 13.24
N PRO A 93 3.89 -13.84 14.45
CA PRO A 93 3.52 -12.44 14.64
C PRO A 93 4.55 -11.45 14.08
N ASP A 94 5.85 -11.75 14.18
CA ASP A 94 6.92 -10.91 13.67
C ASP A 94 6.99 -10.94 12.14
N GLN A 95 6.79 -12.09 11.52
CA GLN A 95 6.68 -12.21 10.06
C GLN A 95 5.49 -11.40 9.52
N LEU A 96 4.34 -11.47 10.19
CA LEU A 96 3.16 -10.66 9.83
C LEU A 96 3.41 -9.16 10.00
N ARG A 97 4.10 -8.76 11.08
CA ARG A 97 4.51 -7.36 11.28
C ARG A 97 5.43 -6.89 10.15
N GLN A 98 6.41 -7.69 9.75
CA GLN A 98 7.30 -7.36 8.63
C GLN A 98 6.53 -7.22 7.30
N LEU A 99 5.55 -8.08 7.02
CA LEU A 99 4.69 -7.92 5.84
C LEU A 99 3.88 -6.62 5.88
N SER A 100 3.43 -6.22 7.05
CA SER A 100 2.69 -4.97 7.26
C SER A 100 3.58 -3.74 7.02
N VAL A 101 4.83 -3.77 7.51
CA VAL A 101 5.83 -2.72 7.23
C VAL A 101 6.13 -2.66 5.73
N LYS A 102 6.31 -3.80 5.05
CA LYS A 102 6.50 -3.84 3.60
C LYS A 102 5.30 -3.31 2.81
N ALA A 103 4.09 -3.53 3.30
CA ALA A 103 2.88 -2.95 2.71
C ALA A 103 2.89 -1.42 2.86
N LEU A 104 3.31 -0.91 4.02
CA LEU A 104 3.43 0.52 4.30
C LEU A 104 4.53 1.18 3.45
N GLU A 105 5.69 0.54 3.31
CA GLU A 105 6.78 0.99 2.44
C GLU A 105 6.35 1.08 0.98
N ARG A 106 5.45 0.20 0.54
CA ARG A 106 4.88 0.26 -0.82
C ARG A 106 4.00 1.48 -1.05
N LEU A 107 3.43 2.03 0.01
CA LEU A 107 2.74 3.32 0.02
C LEU A 107 3.71 4.51 0.18
N GLY A 108 5.03 4.26 0.17
CA GLY A 108 6.06 5.30 0.31
C GLY A 108 6.24 5.81 1.74
N MET A 109 5.72 5.09 2.75
CA MET A 109 5.79 5.48 4.15
C MET A 109 6.68 4.55 4.96
N LYS A 110 7.23 5.07 6.06
CA LYS A 110 7.96 4.29 7.06
C LYS A 110 7.19 4.28 8.37
N PRO A 111 7.28 3.23 9.20
CA PRO A 111 6.57 3.16 10.48
C PRO A 111 6.85 4.35 11.40
N GLU A 112 8.09 4.87 11.40
CA GLU A 112 8.51 6.01 12.24
C GLU A 112 7.94 7.35 11.73
N LYS A 113 7.42 7.38 10.51
CA LYS A 113 6.86 8.57 9.85
C LYS A 113 5.42 8.31 9.40
N LEU A 114 4.63 7.62 10.23
CA LEU A 114 3.24 7.34 9.92
C LEU A 114 2.44 8.66 9.87
N ARG A 115 1.85 8.93 8.71
CA ARG A 115 0.98 10.11 8.51
C ARG A 115 -0.38 9.88 9.14
N ARG A 116 -1.03 10.95 9.59
CA ARG A 116 -2.48 10.93 9.91
C ARG A 116 -3.23 10.54 8.64
N GLY A 117 -4.05 9.49 8.72
CA GLY A 117 -4.74 8.94 7.54
C GLY A 117 -4.12 7.65 7.00
N ALA A 118 -3.06 7.12 7.61
CA ALA A 118 -2.52 5.80 7.30
C ALA A 118 -2.73 4.81 8.46
N VAL A 119 -3.08 3.59 8.13
CA VAL A 119 -3.20 2.46 9.06
C VAL A 119 -2.54 1.23 8.43
N PHE A 120 -1.88 0.42 9.23
CA PHE A 120 -1.23 -0.80 8.76
C PHE A 120 -1.20 -1.83 9.87
N GLY A 121 -1.13 -3.10 9.50
CA GLY A 121 -1.11 -4.17 10.48
C GLY A 121 -1.31 -5.56 9.87
N PRO A 122 -1.19 -6.60 10.69
CA PRO A 122 -1.48 -7.96 10.25
C PRO A 122 -2.96 -8.09 9.89
N VAL A 123 -3.26 -8.91 8.88
CA VAL A 123 -4.64 -9.32 8.61
C VAL A 123 -5.06 -10.28 9.73
N ALA A 124 -5.87 -9.76 10.65
CA ALA A 124 -6.30 -10.47 11.86
C ALA A 124 -6.96 -11.81 11.52
N ALA A 125 -6.80 -12.80 12.42
CA ALA A 125 -7.46 -14.09 12.29
C ALA A 125 -8.98 -14.02 12.57
N ALA A 126 -9.39 -13.04 13.39
CA ALA A 126 -10.78 -12.73 13.72
C ALA A 126 -11.45 -11.86 12.63
N ASP A 127 -12.70 -11.48 12.87
CA ASP A 127 -13.48 -10.63 11.98
C ASP A 127 -12.83 -9.28 11.67
N ALA A 128 -13.44 -8.54 10.75
CA ALA A 128 -12.90 -7.31 10.17
C ALA A 128 -12.38 -6.32 11.23
N SER A 129 -11.13 -5.86 11.06
CA SER A 129 -10.53 -4.87 11.96
C SER A 129 -11.05 -3.46 11.64
N GLY A 130 -11.62 -2.80 12.65
CA GLY A 130 -12.11 -1.42 12.53
C GLY A 130 -11.00 -0.40 12.78
N HIS A 131 -10.89 0.59 11.90
CA HIS A 131 -9.95 1.70 12.01
C HIS A 131 -10.68 3.02 11.74
N VAL A 132 -10.19 4.12 12.30
CA VAL A 132 -10.75 5.46 12.05
C VAL A 132 -9.63 6.38 11.60
N LEU A 133 -9.84 7.06 10.48
CA LEU A 133 -8.94 8.07 9.95
C LEU A 133 -9.48 9.46 10.30
N GLY A 134 -8.65 10.23 11.01
CA GLY A 134 -9.04 11.49 11.67
C GLY A 134 -9.44 11.27 13.13
N THR A 135 -9.64 12.36 13.87
CA THR A 135 -10.23 12.33 15.23
C THR A 135 -11.29 13.41 15.37
N ALA A 136 -12.15 13.33 16.40
CA ALA A 136 -13.15 14.38 16.64
C ALA A 136 -12.52 15.76 16.85
N GLU A 137 -11.33 15.82 17.48
CA GLU A 137 -10.55 17.04 17.67
C GLU A 137 -9.87 17.53 16.38
N HIS A 138 -9.58 16.61 15.46
CA HIS A 138 -8.86 16.88 14.21
C HIS A 138 -9.51 16.11 13.05
N PRO A 139 -10.72 16.52 12.62
CA PRO A 139 -11.41 15.86 11.51
C PRO A 139 -10.62 16.06 10.22
N LEU A 140 -10.77 15.10 9.30
CA LEU A 140 -10.29 15.28 7.93
C LEU A 140 -11.12 16.40 7.27
N PRO A 141 -10.49 17.33 6.55
CA PRO A 141 -11.20 18.36 5.78
C PRO A 141 -12.31 17.83 4.86
N ALA A 142 -13.25 18.69 4.49
CA ALA A 142 -14.11 18.39 3.34
C ALA A 142 -13.24 18.34 2.06
N GLY A 143 -13.49 17.38 1.17
CA GLY A 143 -12.65 17.21 -0.01
C GLY A 143 -12.84 15.88 -0.74
N ARG A 144 -12.07 15.68 -1.81
CA ARG A 144 -12.01 14.42 -2.58
C ARG A 144 -10.72 13.70 -2.23
N TYR A 145 -10.83 12.64 -1.47
CA TYR A 145 -9.74 11.80 -1.01
C TYR A 145 -9.52 10.62 -1.95
N THR A 146 -8.29 10.16 -2.07
CA THR A 146 -8.01 8.86 -2.68
C THR A 146 -7.57 7.89 -1.59
N LEU A 147 -8.34 6.83 -1.39
CA LEU A 147 -8.03 5.73 -0.49
C LEU A 147 -7.21 4.70 -1.27
N PHE A 148 -6.04 4.34 -0.75
CA PHE A 148 -5.16 3.31 -1.29
C PHE A 148 -5.08 2.15 -0.30
N ALA A 149 -5.17 0.92 -0.80
CA ALA A 149 -4.85 -0.28 -0.02
C ALA A 149 -3.81 -1.14 -0.71
N VAL A 150 -2.87 -1.62 0.09
CA VAL A 150 -1.85 -2.60 -0.31
C VAL A 150 -1.94 -3.79 0.63
N CYS A 151 -1.97 -4.99 0.06
CA CYS A 151 -1.82 -6.24 0.81
C CYS A 151 -0.55 -6.98 0.38
N ARG A 152 0.16 -7.56 1.35
CA ARG A 152 1.39 -8.35 1.16
C ARG A 152 1.20 -9.73 1.79
N GLY A 153 1.70 -10.77 1.13
CA GLY A 153 1.46 -12.16 1.50
C GLY A 153 0.56 -12.87 0.48
N VAL A 154 -0.41 -13.65 0.96
CA VAL A 154 -1.31 -14.48 0.13
C VAL A 154 -2.79 -14.15 0.38
N GLY A 155 -3.66 -14.46 -0.58
CA GLY A 155 -5.11 -14.20 -0.47
C GLY A 155 -5.52 -12.82 -0.94
N SER A 156 -6.59 -12.28 -0.36
CA SER A 156 -7.11 -10.95 -0.69
C SER A 156 -7.66 -10.23 0.53
N LEU A 157 -7.61 -8.91 0.48
CA LEU A 157 -8.15 -8.00 1.48
C LEU A 157 -9.39 -7.30 0.91
N THR A 158 -10.47 -7.23 1.68
CA THR A 158 -11.60 -6.35 1.42
C THR A 158 -11.58 -5.21 2.42
N VAL A 159 -11.53 -3.98 1.93
CA VAL A 159 -11.61 -2.76 2.74
C VAL A 159 -12.96 -2.11 2.50
N THR A 160 -13.80 -2.11 3.53
CA THR A 160 -15.03 -1.32 3.56
C THR A 160 -14.72 0.03 4.17
N TRP A 161 -15.20 1.11 3.57
CA TRP A 161 -15.06 2.45 4.10
C TRP A 161 -16.44 3.10 4.30
N ARG A 162 -16.55 3.94 5.31
CA ARG A 162 -17.74 4.75 5.59
C ARG A 162 -17.33 6.17 5.94
N ALA A 163 -18.06 7.12 5.36
CA ALA A 163 -17.91 8.55 5.54
C ALA A 163 -19.31 9.20 5.67
N ASP A 164 -19.35 10.49 5.97
CA ASP A 164 -20.58 11.31 5.96
C ASP A 164 -21.29 11.28 4.59
N SER A 165 -20.52 11.17 3.52
CA SER A 165 -21.01 11.20 2.14
C SER A 165 -21.52 9.86 1.62
N GLY A 166 -21.22 8.75 2.30
CA GLY A 166 -21.56 7.40 1.84
C GLY A 166 -20.62 6.31 2.35
N GLU A 167 -20.83 5.10 1.84
CA GLU A 167 -20.00 3.93 2.12
C GLU A 167 -19.66 3.19 0.82
N GLY A 168 -18.61 2.39 0.87
CA GLY A 168 -18.18 1.59 -0.27
C GLY A 168 -17.17 0.52 0.11
N THR A 169 -16.80 -0.30 -0.86
CA THR A 169 -15.83 -1.39 -0.68
C THR A 169 -14.75 -1.32 -1.75
N MET A 170 -13.57 -1.84 -1.43
CA MET A 170 -12.50 -2.10 -2.39
C MET A 170 -11.78 -3.40 -2.03
N ASP A 171 -11.41 -4.17 -3.05
CA ASP A 171 -10.65 -5.39 -2.88
C ASP A 171 -9.19 -5.16 -3.31
N ALA A 172 -8.25 -5.57 -2.47
CA ALA A 172 -6.82 -5.50 -2.71
C ALA A 172 -6.24 -6.92 -2.68
N PRO A 173 -5.83 -7.49 -3.83
CA PRO A 173 -5.17 -8.79 -3.83
C PRO A 173 -3.83 -8.72 -3.08
N CYS A 174 -3.54 -9.73 -2.27
CA CYS A 174 -2.26 -9.83 -1.58
C CYS A 174 -1.24 -10.37 -2.59
N THR A 175 -0.30 -9.50 -2.97
CA THR A 175 0.76 -9.87 -3.91
C THR A 175 2.09 -9.71 -3.22
N ASP A 176 2.89 -10.77 -3.21
CA ASP A 176 4.33 -10.61 -3.07
C ASP A 176 4.92 -10.12 -4.38
N PRO A 177 5.99 -9.29 -4.33
CA PRO A 177 6.59 -8.69 -5.50
C PRO A 177 7.28 -9.81 -6.29
N SER A 178 6.56 -10.41 -7.24
CA SER A 178 7.20 -11.06 -8.36
C SER A 178 7.58 -9.96 -9.35
N ASP A 179 8.84 -9.59 -9.35
CA ASP A 179 9.55 -8.84 -10.40
C ASP A 179 8.85 -7.61 -11.02
N ASN A 180 9.07 -6.49 -10.33
CA ASN A 180 9.74 -5.31 -10.88
C ASN A 180 9.09 -4.44 -12.00
N ARG A 181 7.83 -4.59 -12.41
CA ARG A 181 7.24 -3.59 -13.37
C ARG A 181 5.83 -3.08 -13.12
N ASN A 182 5.00 -3.74 -12.30
CA ASN A 182 3.68 -3.21 -11.96
C ASN A 182 3.68 -2.57 -10.57
N TYR A 183 4.13 -1.31 -10.52
CA TYR A 183 4.07 -0.45 -9.34
C TYR A 183 2.63 -0.02 -8.93
N ASN A 184 1.61 -0.48 -9.67
CA ASN A 184 0.20 -0.13 -9.47
C ASN A 184 -0.65 -1.22 -8.79
N ALA A 185 -0.06 -2.14 -8.01
CA ALA A 185 -0.84 -3.16 -7.30
C ALA A 185 -1.66 -2.62 -6.10
N ALA A 186 -1.56 -1.32 -5.80
CA ALA A 186 -2.44 -0.71 -4.79
C ALA A 186 -3.86 -0.59 -5.36
N ALA A 187 -4.84 -1.16 -4.67
CA ALA A 187 -6.24 -0.87 -4.92
C ALA A 187 -6.52 0.60 -4.59
N ARG A 188 -7.37 1.25 -5.39
CA ARG A 188 -7.66 2.68 -5.26
C ARG A 188 -9.15 2.91 -5.38
N VAL A 189 -9.69 3.72 -4.49
CA VAL A 189 -11.07 4.22 -4.58
C VAL A 189 -11.09 5.68 -4.15
N GLU A 190 -11.98 6.45 -4.77
CA GLU A 190 -12.19 7.83 -4.38
C GLU A 190 -13.24 7.92 -3.26
N VAL A 191 -12.94 8.70 -2.22
CA VAL A 191 -13.83 8.94 -1.09
C VAL A 191 -14.06 10.45 -1.00
N LYS A 192 -15.31 10.88 -0.99
CA LYS A 192 -15.66 12.30 -0.83
C LYS A 192 -16.01 12.57 0.64
N LEU A 193 -15.62 13.72 1.18
CA LEU A 193 -16.15 14.25 2.43
C LEU A 193 -16.90 15.55 2.11
N GLN A 194 -18.18 15.64 2.49
CA GLN A 194 -18.99 16.84 2.20
C GLN A 194 -18.73 17.95 3.22
N ALA A 195 -18.53 17.57 4.47
CA ALA A 195 -18.08 18.43 5.55
C ALA A 195 -16.78 17.85 6.17
N PRO A 196 -16.06 18.62 7.00
CA PRO A 196 -14.99 18.04 7.80
C PRO A 196 -15.52 16.86 8.63
N GLY A 197 -14.86 15.70 8.53
CA GLY A 197 -15.38 14.45 9.09
C GLY A 197 -14.33 13.37 9.29
N LEU A 198 -14.80 12.15 9.53
CA LEU A 198 -13.97 10.96 9.74
C LEU A 198 -14.22 9.95 8.63
N ILE A 199 -13.19 9.19 8.28
CA ILE A 199 -13.34 8.01 7.42
C ILE A 199 -13.13 6.77 8.29
N THR A 200 -14.19 6.00 8.51
CA THR A 200 -14.10 4.71 9.20
C THR A 200 -13.77 3.63 8.17
N LEU A 201 -12.79 2.79 8.49
CA LEU A 201 -12.38 1.65 7.68
C LEU A 201 -12.68 0.35 8.43
N SER A 202 -13.11 -0.65 7.69
CA SER A 202 -13.23 -2.03 8.17
C SER A 202 -12.46 -2.93 7.21
N VAL A 203 -11.45 -3.61 7.72
CA VAL A 203 -10.50 -4.38 6.91
C VAL A 203 -10.66 -5.86 7.23
N ALA A 204 -11.09 -6.63 6.23
CA ALA A 204 -11.29 -8.08 6.32
C ALA A 204 -10.38 -8.81 5.34
N GLY A 205 -9.79 -9.92 5.77
CA GLY A 205 -9.09 -10.85 4.87
C GLY A 205 -9.95 -12.05 4.51
N ASP A 206 -9.77 -12.56 3.29
CA ASP A 206 -10.23 -13.91 2.95
C ASP A 206 -9.53 -14.98 3.81
N GLN A 207 -9.96 -16.24 3.70
CA GLN A 207 -9.38 -17.33 4.51
C GLN A 207 -7.88 -17.53 4.26
N LEU A 208 -7.36 -17.12 3.10
CA LEU A 208 -5.94 -17.28 2.77
C LEU A 208 -5.09 -16.17 3.38
N ALA A 209 -5.60 -14.94 3.45
CA ALA A 209 -4.89 -13.78 3.99
C ALA A 209 -4.81 -13.79 5.52
N ARG A 210 -5.80 -14.37 6.21
CA ARG A 210 -5.82 -14.45 7.68
C ARG A 210 -4.57 -15.15 8.21
N ALA A 211 -3.86 -14.48 9.12
CA ALA A 211 -2.61 -14.94 9.72
C ALA A 211 -1.48 -15.27 8.71
N ARG A 212 -1.56 -14.76 7.48
CA ARG A 212 -0.52 -14.93 6.45
C ARG A 212 -0.19 -13.68 5.64
N SER A 213 -0.88 -12.59 5.93
CA SER A 213 -0.74 -11.35 5.18
C SER A 213 -0.67 -10.14 6.11
N GLY A 214 0.02 -9.11 5.64
CA GLY A 214 0.04 -7.78 6.23
C GLY A 214 -0.58 -6.79 5.26
N PHE A 215 -1.21 -5.74 5.78
CA PHE A 215 -1.83 -4.72 4.96
C PHE A 215 -1.37 -3.32 5.38
N ALA A 216 -1.52 -2.38 4.45
CA ALA A 216 -1.50 -0.95 4.74
C ALA A 216 -2.59 -0.26 3.91
N VAL A 217 -3.33 0.64 4.56
CA VAL A 217 -4.32 1.51 3.93
C VAL A 217 -3.92 2.95 4.21
N MET A 218 -3.96 3.81 3.20
CA MET A 218 -3.78 5.25 3.40
C MET A 218 -4.84 6.05 2.66
N VAL A 219 -5.21 7.17 3.26
CA VAL A 219 -5.92 8.24 2.58
C VAL A 219 -4.92 9.29 2.15
N ASN A 220 -4.90 9.59 0.86
CA ASN A 220 -4.17 10.74 0.33
C ASN A 220 -5.10 11.95 0.26
N ASP A 221 -4.71 13.02 0.94
CA ASP A 221 -5.40 14.30 0.86
C ASP A 221 -4.99 15.04 -0.43
N PRO A 222 -5.94 15.52 -1.24
CA PRO A 222 -5.63 16.27 -2.46
C PRO A 222 -4.83 17.55 -2.16
N LEU A 223 -5.08 18.24 -1.05
CA LEU A 223 -4.33 19.42 -0.63
C LEU A 223 -2.87 19.07 -0.35
N MET A 224 -2.59 17.91 0.24
CA MET A 224 -1.22 17.44 0.41
C MET A 224 -0.53 17.20 -0.92
N THR A 225 -1.24 16.56 -1.86
CA THR A 225 -0.70 16.32 -3.21
C THR A 225 -0.41 17.64 -3.93
N ILE A 226 -1.31 18.63 -3.81
CA ILE A 226 -1.14 19.97 -4.37
C ILE A 226 0.07 20.67 -3.73
N ALA A 227 0.17 20.66 -2.39
CA ALA A 227 1.29 21.26 -1.69
C ALA A 227 2.63 20.63 -2.09
N GLU A 228 2.72 19.29 -2.09
CA GLU A 228 3.93 18.55 -2.45
C GLU A 228 4.33 18.76 -3.92
N THR A 229 3.36 18.80 -4.83
CA THR A 229 3.62 19.01 -6.27
C THR A 229 4.06 20.45 -6.56
N ALA A 230 3.46 21.42 -5.87
CA ALA A 230 3.85 22.82 -5.99
C ALA A 230 5.24 23.10 -5.39
N LEU A 231 5.70 22.28 -4.44
CA LEU A 231 7.00 22.40 -3.83
C LEU A 231 8.08 21.94 -4.82
N ALA A 232 8.61 22.87 -5.61
CA ALA A 232 9.73 22.59 -6.51
C ALA A 232 10.92 22.03 -5.72
N ARG A 233 11.29 20.76 -5.95
CA ARG A 233 12.43 20.14 -5.27
C ARG A 233 13.74 20.70 -5.85
N PRO A 234 14.60 21.35 -5.06
CA PRO A 234 15.90 21.79 -5.53
C PRO A 234 16.83 20.57 -5.71
N SER A 235 17.92 20.76 -6.42
CA SER A 235 19.04 19.82 -6.44
C SER A 235 19.91 20.02 -5.18
N GLY A 236 20.22 18.97 -4.43
CA GLY A 236 21.16 19.00 -3.28
C GLY A 236 20.70 18.20 -2.06
N ASP A 237 21.59 18.07 -1.06
CA ASP A 237 21.31 17.43 0.24
C ASP A 237 20.18 18.17 0.95
N GLN A 238 19.11 17.43 1.25
CA GLN A 238 17.85 17.97 1.77
C GLN A 238 17.40 17.21 3.01
N THR A 239 16.96 17.97 4.00
CA THR A 239 16.23 17.45 5.15
C THR A 239 14.85 18.08 5.11
N GLY A 240 13.80 17.27 4.93
CA GLY A 240 12.44 17.80 4.71
C GLY A 240 11.34 16.76 4.88
N GLY A 241 10.10 17.27 4.93
CA GLY A 241 8.90 16.47 5.13
C GLY A 241 7.64 17.23 4.67
N GLY A 242 6.59 16.48 4.32
CA GLY A 242 5.26 17.03 4.06
C GLY A 242 4.27 16.44 5.05
N ASP A 243 3.36 17.26 5.58
CA ASP A 243 2.36 16.82 6.55
C ASP A 243 1.06 17.63 6.51
N MET A 244 -0.03 16.98 6.87
CA MET A 244 -1.33 17.62 7.07
C MET A 244 -1.28 18.46 8.34
N PHE A 245 -1.46 19.77 8.19
CA PHE A 245 -1.12 20.69 9.26
C PHE A 245 -2.35 21.11 10.06
N THR A 246 -2.58 20.48 11.22
CA THR A 246 -3.76 20.75 12.07
C THR A 246 -3.43 21.42 13.40
N GLY A 247 -2.19 21.88 13.64
CA GLY A 247 -1.78 22.37 14.97
C GLY A 247 -0.47 23.18 14.97
N GLU A 248 0.42 22.91 15.92
CA GLU A 248 1.81 23.38 15.93
C GLU A 248 2.72 22.19 15.63
N LYS A 249 3.66 22.32 14.68
CA LYS A 249 4.65 21.28 14.40
C LYS A 249 6.05 21.85 14.57
N LEU A 250 6.82 21.15 15.40
CA LEU A 250 8.26 21.34 15.56
C LEU A 250 8.95 20.17 14.86
N ASP A 251 9.52 20.40 13.67
CA ASP A 251 10.04 19.29 12.85
C ASP A 251 11.55 19.07 12.98
N THR A 252 12.27 19.97 13.66
CA THR A 252 13.71 19.84 13.82
C THR A 252 14.15 20.30 15.20
N ASN A 253 14.98 19.47 15.84
CA ASN A 253 15.76 19.80 17.03
C ASN A 253 17.14 19.17 16.83
N VAL A 254 17.79 19.55 15.72
CA VAL A 254 19.06 18.98 15.29
C VAL A 254 20.16 19.99 15.57
N ASP A 255 21.29 19.51 16.08
CA ASP A 255 22.49 20.33 16.18
C ASP A 255 22.93 20.72 14.76
N ALA A 256 22.85 22.01 14.48
CA ALA A 256 23.20 22.60 13.20
C ALA A 256 24.50 23.38 13.33
N LYS A 257 25.31 23.34 12.28
CA LYS A 257 26.55 24.11 12.19
C LYS A 257 26.27 25.57 11.86
N ALA A 258 27.21 26.45 12.17
CA ALA A 258 27.22 27.80 11.61
C ALA A 258 27.07 27.72 10.07
N GLY A 259 26.19 28.52 9.50
CA GLY A 259 25.84 28.43 8.08
C GLY A 259 24.55 29.15 7.72
N THR A 260 24.18 29.09 6.44
CA THR A 260 22.91 29.63 5.94
C THR A 260 21.93 28.50 5.71
N TYR A 261 20.73 28.64 6.27
CA TYR A 261 19.66 27.65 6.14
C TYR A 261 18.49 28.27 5.42
N ALA A 262 17.95 27.58 4.43
CA ALA A 262 16.76 27.99 3.71
C ALA A 262 15.66 26.93 3.87
N LEU A 263 14.57 27.32 4.53
CA LEU A 263 13.32 26.57 4.59
C LEU A 263 12.46 27.02 3.41
N THR A 264 12.14 26.10 2.50
CA THR A 264 11.15 26.38 1.46
C THR A 264 9.90 25.56 1.73
N LEU A 265 8.74 26.21 1.65
CA LEU A 265 7.46 25.60 1.94
C LEU A 265 6.39 26.04 0.94
N THR A 266 5.34 25.23 0.83
CA THR A 266 4.09 25.54 0.12
C THR A 266 2.92 25.33 1.06
N CYS A 267 1.87 26.14 0.91
CA CYS A 267 0.65 26.01 1.72
C CYS A 267 -0.59 25.86 0.84
N ALA A 268 -1.13 24.65 0.74
CA ALA A 268 -2.36 24.39 0.01
C ALA A 268 -3.59 24.51 0.92
N GLY A 269 -4.71 24.99 0.37
CA GLY A 269 -5.99 25.12 1.08
C GLY A 269 -6.37 26.57 1.34
N THR A 270 -7.15 26.80 2.40
CA THR A 270 -7.69 28.13 2.73
C THR A 270 -7.24 28.57 4.12
N GLY A 271 -6.77 29.81 4.25
CA GLY A 271 -6.33 30.38 5.51
C GLY A 271 -4.89 30.88 5.48
N THR A 272 -4.26 30.97 6.65
CA THR A 272 -2.86 31.38 6.78
C THR A 272 -2.14 30.47 7.79
N ILE A 273 -0.84 30.33 7.61
CA ILE A 273 0.06 29.73 8.59
C ILE A 273 1.17 30.72 8.92
N LYS A 274 1.70 30.64 10.14
CA LYS A 274 2.90 31.33 10.56
C LYS A 274 4.05 30.33 10.57
N ALA A 275 4.95 30.47 9.60
CA ALA A 275 6.13 29.64 9.47
C ALA A 275 7.34 30.35 10.07
N THR A 276 8.06 29.67 10.95
CA THR A 276 9.16 30.22 11.72
C THR A 276 10.37 29.28 11.61
N LEU A 277 11.49 29.82 11.17
CA LEU A 277 12.78 29.12 11.12
C LEU A 277 13.70 29.77 12.15
N ARG A 278 14.21 29.00 13.10
CA ARG A 278 15.09 29.46 14.19
C ARG A 278 16.34 28.60 14.30
N MET A 279 17.46 29.22 14.64
CA MET A 279 18.71 28.57 14.97
C MET A 279 19.40 29.37 16.08
N GLY A 280 19.36 28.86 17.31
CA GLY A 280 19.73 29.64 18.51
C GLY A 280 18.89 30.93 18.61
N ASP A 281 19.58 32.07 18.69
CA ASP A 281 18.96 33.41 18.75
C ASP A 281 18.55 33.95 17.37
N ALA A 282 19.09 33.38 16.29
CA ALA A 282 18.70 33.77 14.94
C ALA A 282 17.32 33.19 14.63
N GLY A 283 16.40 34.02 14.14
CA GLY A 283 15.06 33.60 13.79
C GLY A 283 14.47 34.42 12.67
N SER A 284 13.72 33.78 11.79
CA SER A 284 12.92 34.44 10.77
C SER A 284 11.52 33.85 10.76
N THR A 285 10.53 34.70 10.66
CA THR A 285 9.11 34.33 10.70
C THR A 285 8.41 34.94 9.50
N ARG A 286 7.57 34.15 8.82
CA ARG A 286 6.67 34.62 7.77
C ARG A 286 5.26 34.11 8.00
N THR A 287 4.29 35.00 7.82
CA THR A 287 2.91 34.60 7.60
C THR A 287 2.73 34.25 6.14
N VAL A 288 2.17 33.07 5.88
CA VAL A 288 2.00 32.46 4.57
C VAL A 288 0.51 32.27 4.35
N ARG A 289 -0.01 32.83 3.26
CA ARG A 289 -1.40 32.61 2.86
C ARG A 289 -1.48 31.33 2.03
N CYS A 290 -2.43 30.48 2.38
CA CYS A 290 -2.67 29.22 1.69
C CYS A 290 -3.58 29.46 0.48
N SER A 291 -3.37 28.68 -0.57
CA SER A 291 -4.06 28.82 -1.86
C SER A 291 -4.35 27.45 -2.45
N GLU A 292 -5.36 27.35 -3.31
CA GLU A 292 -5.59 26.16 -4.14
C GLU A 292 -4.48 25.94 -5.18
N GLN A 293 -3.78 27.02 -5.54
CA GLN A 293 -2.58 27.02 -6.38
C GLN A 293 -1.44 27.64 -5.58
N PRO A 294 -0.83 26.90 -4.64
CA PRO A 294 0.22 27.44 -3.81
C PRO A 294 1.49 27.66 -4.61
N SER A 295 2.21 28.74 -4.28
CA SER A 295 3.57 28.99 -4.77
C SER A 295 4.58 28.74 -3.65
N PRO A 296 5.77 28.21 -3.95
CA PRO A 296 6.85 28.07 -2.96
C PRO A 296 7.22 29.40 -2.31
N ILE A 297 7.46 29.34 -1.00
CA ILE A 297 7.94 30.46 -0.19
C ILE A 297 9.19 30.03 0.54
N THR A 298 10.26 30.80 0.41
CA THR A 298 11.52 30.55 1.11
C THR A 298 11.72 31.50 2.27
N ILE A 299 12.12 30.95 3.41
CA ILE A 299 12.55 31.64 4.62
C ILE A 299 14.02 31.28 4.84
N THR A 300 14.88 32.28 4.90
CA THR A 300 16.32 32.09 5.09
C THR A 300 16.74 32.61 6.45
N ILE A 301 17.64 31.90 7.12
CA ILE A 301 18.38 32.38 8.28
C ILE A 301 19.86 32.10 8.10
N THR A 302 20.71 32.92 8.73
CA THR A 302 22.15 32.70 8.79
C THR A 302 22.58 32.75 10.25
N SER A 303 23.27 31.71 10.72
CA SER A 303 23.91 31.72 12.04
C SER A 303 25.43 31.72 11.89
N LYS A 304 26.08 32.47 12.76
CA LYS A 304 27.55 32.51 12.89
C LYS A 304 28.09 31.47 13.87
N ARG A 305 27.21 30.74 14.56
CA ARG A 305 27.57 29.75 15.59
C ARG A 305 26.76 28.47 15.40
N ASP A 306 27.36 27.37 15.81
CA ASP A 306 26.66 26.11 15.97
C ASP A 306 25.53 26.28 16.99
N ALA A 307 24.34 25.81 16.66
CA ALA A 307 23.16 25.93 17.51
C ALA A 307 22.10 24.92 17.07
N THR A 308 21.10 24.73 17.91
CA THR A 308 19.98 23.85 17.56
C THR A 308 19.04 24.54 16.58
N LEU A 309 18.79 23.87 15.45
CA LEU A 309 17.89 24.32 14.39
C LEU A 309 16.47 23.83 14.65
N LYS A 310 15.52 24.77 14.59
CA LYS A 310 14.10 24.58 14.86
C LYS A 310 13.25 25.15 13.74
N VAL A 311 12.41 24.30 13.14
CA VAL A 311 11.32 24.71 12.26
C VAL A 311 10.03 24.63 13.04
N MET A 312 9.36 25.77 13.22
CA MET A 312 8.05 25.86 13.85
C MET A 312 7.05 26.33 12.80
N LEU A 313 6.06 25.49 12.52
CA LEU A 313 4.88 25.88 11.78
C LEU A 313 3.76 26.07 12.81
N VAL A 314 2.99 27.14 12.71
CA VAL A 314 1.86 27.44 13.61
C VAL A 314 0.68 27.87 12.77
N ARG A 315 -0.49 27.30 13.01
CA ARG A 315 -1.75 27.67 12.36
C ARG A 315 -2.65 28.33 13.39
N PRO A 316 -3.28 29.47 13.06
CA PRO A 316 -4.28 30.04 13.94
C PRO A 316 -5.47 29.08 14.08
N PRO A 317 -6.07 28.95 15.28
CA PRO A 317 -7.09 27.95 15.58
C PRO A 317 -8.37 28.10 14.74
N GLU A 318 -8.61 29.28 14.17
CA GLU A 318 -9.79 29.59 13.36
C GLU A 318 -9.63 29.29 11.86
N ALA A 319 -8.42 28.93 11.42
CA ALA A 319 -8.18 28.70 10.00
C ALA A 319 -8.84 27.39 9.52
N SER A 320 -9.37 27.43 8.30
CA SER A 320 -9.86 26.30 7.50
C SER A 320 -8.75 25.32 7.10
N ALA A 321 -9.10 24.19 6.49
CA ALA A 321 -8.19 23.10 6.12
C ALA A 321 -6.94 23.56 5.36
N VAL A 322 -5.77 23.18 5.87
CA VAL A 322 -4.46 23.55 5.34
C VAL A 322 -3.53 22.34 5.28
N ALA A 323 -2.87 22.18 4.13
CA ALA A 323 -1.78 21.22 3.91
C ALA A 323 -0.47 21.97 3.66
N VAL A 324 0.62 21.52 4.29
CA VAL A 324 1.93 22.17 4.16
C VAL A 324 2.96 21.13 3.75
N ALA A 325 3.68 21.42 2.67
CA ALA A 325 4.86 20.67 2.28
C ALA A 325 6.08 21.58 2.40
N TYR A 326 7.20 21.08 2.92
CA TYR A 326 8.43 21.86 3.02
C TYR A 326 9.69 20.99 2.93
N TYR A 327 10.77 21.65 2.56
CA TYR A 327 12.11 21.10 2.68
C TYR A 327 13.05 22.18 3.21
N MET A 328 14.17 21.74 3.75
CA MET A 328 15.23 22.60 4.22
C MET A 328 16.53 22.21 3.54
N VAL A 329 17.28 23.24 3.12
CA VAL A 329 18.62 23.10 2.57
C VAL A 329 19.61 23.95 3.36
N THR A 330 20.80 23.40 3.55
CA THR A 330 21.97 24.15 4.06
C THR A 330 22.73 24.68 2.86
N LYS A 331 23.11 25.96 2.90
CA LYS A 331 23.91 26.66 1.89
C LYS A 331 25.23 27.10 2.49
#